data_AF-A0A4S4A4F3-F1
#
_entry.id   AF-A0A4S4A4F3-F1
#
_cell.length_a   1.000
_cell.length_b   1.000
_cell.length_c   1.000
_cell.angle_alpha   90.00
_cell.angle_beta   90.00
_cell.angle_gamma   90.00
#
_symmetry.space_group_name_H-M   'P 1'
#
loop_
_entity.id
_entity.type
_entity.pdbx_description
1 polymer ?
#
loop_
_entity_poly.entity_id
_entity_poly.type
_entity_poly.pdbx_seq_one_letter_code
_entity_poly.pdbx_strand_id
1 'polypeptide(L)'
;MKKTILLLVFLQVFFSCNGQSTKSPKTDYVQKMEFGLEGSVKEATTYVCKVENGNIPTDKTKYYGKMIKQFDIQGNALKIQDQWDMGELGKSESLSIYSGKGRAISFKDIVHFKEEAATELNYKYDWSDNCHYTIAATDKSPYLTFITLDKDYRLSKIVFKNGNEIQVTQEFERIYKENKVWEIKETITDYNDGEKTITYQIQVVQKYDQYGNPTVVYSYNGLDKQQFENVLFTEYQYYEK
;
A
#
# COMPACT_ATOMS: atom_id res chain seq x y z
N MET A 1 -10.23 5.46 -26.41
CA MET A 1 -9.09 4.50 -26.44
C MET A 1 -9.27 3.54 -25.30
N LYS A 2 -9.48 2.25 -25.58
CA LYS A 2 -9.48 1.19 -24.56
C LYS A 2 -8.04 0.96 -24.10
N LYS A 3 -7.58 1.67 -23.08
CA LYS A 3 -6.29 1.38 -22.42
C LYS A 3 -6.36 1.73 -20.94
N THR A 4 -6.69 0.71 -20.15
CA THR A 4 -5.88 0.33 -18.98
C THR A 4 -5.52 1.48 -18.02
N ILE A 5 -6.52 2.10 -17.39
CA ILE A 5 -6.32 2.73 -16.07
C ILE A 5 -6.79 1.69 -15.04
N LEU A 6 -6.04 0.60 -14.98
CA LEU A 6 -6.13 -0.39 -13.90
C LEU A 6 -4.70 -0.76 -13.49
N LEU A 7 -3.89 0.27 -13.24
CA LEU A 7 -2.79 0.18 -12.28
C LEU A 7 -3.41 0.70 -10.97
N LEU A 8 -4.21 -0.09 -10.27
CA LEU A 8 -3.70 -1.03 -9.27
C LEU A 8 -2.72 -0.33 -8.31
N VAL A 9 -3.10 0.85 -7.82
CA VAL A 9 -2.65 1.34 -6.51
C VAL A 9 -3.39 0.52 -5.45
N PHE A 10 -3.11 -0.78 -5.39
CA PHE A 10 -3.30 -1.57 -4.19
C PHE A 10 -2.07 -1.32 -3.30
N LEU A 11 -1.89 -0.07 -2.86
CA LEU A 11 -1.07 0.18 -1.69
C LEU A 11 -1.88 -0.34 -0.50
N GLN A 12 -1.82 -1.65 -0.23
CA GLN A 12 -2.31 -2.17 1.04
C GLN A 12 -1.40 -1.59 2.12
N VAL A 13 -1.92 -0.55 2.76
CA VAL A 13 -1.28 0.14 3.86
C VAL A 13 -1.45 -0.73 5.08
N PHE A 14 -0.35 -1.27 5.58
CA PHE A 14 -0.35 -1.92 6.88
C PHE A 14 -0.22 -0.86 7.99
N PHE A 15 -0.05 -1.29 9.22
CA PHE A 15 -0.92 -0.92 10.32
C PHE A 15 -0.06 -0.65 11.57
N SER A 16 0.12 0.61 11.99
CA SER A 16 1.08 0.97 13.07
C SER A 16 0.47 1.12 14.45
N CYS A 17 1.26 0.83 15.48
CA CYS A 17 1.01 1.12 16.90
C CYS A 17 1.86 2.32 17.32
N ASN A 18 1.31 3.25 18.10
CA ASN A 18 2.16 4.08 18.95
C ASN A 18 2.59 3.25 20.16
N GLY A 19 3.75 2.60 20.07
CA GLY A 19 4.45 2.11 21.24
C GLY A 19 4.84 3.30 22.13
N GLN A 20 4.45 3.28 23.40
CA GLN A 20 4.94 4.21 24.40
C GLN A 20 6.47 4.19 24.40
N SER A 21 7.09 5.16 23.73
CA SER A 21 8.43 5.63 24.08
C SER A 21 8.26 7.01 24.72
N THR A 22 8.60 7.05 26.00
CA THR A 22 8.87 8.28 26.75
C THR A 22 9.82 9.15 25.95
N LYS A 23 9.32 10.26 25.39
CA LYS A 23 10.10 11.36 24.78
C LYS A 23 11.31 10.89 23.96
N SER A 24 11.12 10.58 22.68
CA SER A 24 12.22 10.56 21.70
C SER A 24 12.03 11.71 20.70
N PRO A 25 13.11 12.40 20.28
CA PRO A 25 13.05 13.58 19.43
C PRO A 25 12.46 13.18 18.07
N LYS A 26 11.90 14.15 17.32
CA LYS A 26 11.44 13.99 15.92
C LYS A 26 12.07 12.77 15.26
N THR A 27 11.33 11.66 15.18
CA THR A 27 11.82 10.48 14.48
C THR A 27 11.94 10.89 13.02
N ASP A 28 13.14 10.80 12.46
CA ASP A 28 13.34 11.05 11.04
C ASP A 28 12.48 10.07 10.23
N TYR A 29 11.84 10.59 9.18
CA TYR A 29 10.95 9.80 8.31
C TYR A 29 11.71 8.63 7.68
N VAL A 30 11.06 7.46 7.63
CA VAL A 30 11.48 6.28 6.86
C VAL A 30 10.26 5.60 6.24
N GLN A 31 10.40 5.01 5.05
CA GLN A 31 9.27 4.52 4.25
C GLN A 31 8.42 3.45 4.95
N LYS A 32 8.97 2.63 5.85
CA LYS A 32 8.17 1.62 6.56
C LYS A 32 7.02 2.23 7.39
N MET A 33 7.17 3.50 7.82
CA MET A 33 6.15 4.22 8.60
C MET A 33 4.88 4.48 7.78
N GLU A 34 5.01 4.68 6.47
CA GLU A 34 3.86 4.86 5.57
C GLU A 34 2.97 3.63 5.56
N PHE A 35 3.60 2.44 5.65
CA PHE A 35 2.96 1.14 5.78
C PHE A 35 2.67 0.74 7.22
N GLY A 36 2.81 1.67 8.18
CA GLY A 36 2.55 1.41 9.58
C GLY A 36 3.31 0.22 10.18
N LEU A 37 4.50 -0.12 9.69
CA LEU A 37 5.20 -1.33 10.16
C LEU A 37 5.96 -1.08 11.45
N GLU A 38 5.71 -1.93 12.45
CA GLU A 38 6.35 -1.91 13.76
C GLU A 38 7.57 -2.84 13.83
N GLY A 39 8.54 -2.50 14.69
CA GLY A 39 9.77 -3.27 14.84
C GLY A 39 10.74 -3.14 13.66
N SER A 40 11.88 -3.82 13.73
CA SER A 40 12.92 -3.81 12.68
C SER A 40 12.58 -4.78 11.56
N VAL A 41 11.45 -4.56 10.87
CA VAL A 41 11.02 -5.39 9.73
C VAL A 41 12.09 -5.37 8.64
N LYS A 42 12.55 -6.55 8.26
CA LYS A 42 13.42 -6.78 7.11
C LYS A 42 12.60 -7.04 5.85
N GLU A 43 11.55 -7.84 5.98
CA GLU A 43 10.68 -8.22 4.87
C GLU A 43 9.25 -8.43 5.38
N ALA A 44 8.26 -7.96 4.61
CA ALA A 44 6.86 -8.28 4.78
C ALA A 44 6.34 -8.89 3.48
N THR A 45 5.84 -10.13 3.55
CA THR A 45 5.20 -10.81 2.42
C THR A 45 3.71 -10.96 2.68
N THR A 46 2.88 -10.33 1.85
CA THR A 46 1.42 -10.42 1.92
C THR A 46 0.88 -11.27 0.79
N TYR A 47 -0.04 -12.16 1.11
CA TYR A 47 -0.80 -12.97 0.18
C TYR A 47 -2.27 -12.55 0.22
N VAL A 48 -2.85 -12.26 -0.94
CA VAL A 48 -4.24 -11.85 -1.10
C VAL A 48 -5.04 -13.04 -1.61
N CYS A 49 -5.92 -13.57 -0.77
CA CYS A 49 -6.71 -14.76 -1.04
C CYS A 49 -8.18 -14.39 -1.18
N LYS A 50 -8.82 -14.79 -2.27
CA LYS A 50 -10.22 -14.45 -2.55
C LYS A 50 -11.17 -15.25 -1.65
N VAL A 51 -12.25 -14.63 -1.19
CA VAL A 51 -13.37 -15.38 -0.61
C VAL A 51 -14.28 -15.88 -1.72
N GLU A 52 -14.50 -17.19 -1.76
CA GLU A 52 -15.30 -17.84 -2.80
C GLU A 52 -16.56 -18.48 -2.18
N ASN A 53 -17.73 -18.02 -2.62
CA ASN A 53 -19.02 -18.53 -2.18
C ASN A 53 -19.18 -18.53 -0.64
N GLY A 54 -18.68 -17.49 0.03
CA GLY A 54 -18.70 -17.35 1.48
C GLY A 54 -17.65 -18.17 2.23
N ASN A 55 -16.82 -18.96 1.54
CA ASN A 55 -15.73 -19.70 2.17
C ASN A 55 -14.53 -18.79 2.38
N ILE A 56 -14.26 -18.47 3.64
CA ILE A 56 -13.11 -17.65 4.05
C ILE A 56 -11.86 -18.54 4.01
N PRO A 57 -10.82 -18.20 3.20
CA PRO A 57 -9.56 -18.92 3.21
C PRO A 57 -8.94 -18.98 4.60
N THR A 58 -8.38 -20.13 4.96
CA THR A 58 -7.68 -20.34 6.24
C THR A 58 -6.16 -20.38 6.08
N ASP A 59 -5.67 -20.43 4.84
CA ASP A 59 -4.26 -20.41 4.48
C ASP A 59 -3.99 -19.57 3.22
N LYS A 60 -2.70 -19.43 2.91
CA LYS A 60 -2.18 -18.60 1.82
C LYS A 60 -1.94 -19.35 0.51
N THR A 61 -2.43 -20.59 0.33
CA THR A 61 -2.04 -21.44 -0.82
C THR A 61 -2.70 -21.02 -2.14
N LYS A 62 -3.92 -20.48 -2.10
CA LYS A 62 -4.70 -20.06 -3.27
C LYS A 62 -4.78 -18.53 -3.37
N TYR A 63 -3.63 -17.87 -3.30
CA TYR A 63 -3.57 -16.43 -3.48
C TYR A 63 -3.69 -16.05 -4.95
N TYR A 64 -4.36 -14.94 -5.22
CA TYR A 64 -4.36 -14.30 -6.55
C TYR A 64 -3.49 -13.04 -6.56
N GLY A 65 -3.12 -12.52 -5.39
CA GLY A 65 -2.20 -11.41 -5.23
C GLY A 65 -1.07 -11.76 -4.27
N LYS A 66 0.15 -11.31 -4.56
CA LYS A 66 1.30 -11.41 -3.65
C LYS A 66 2.09 -10.12 -3.68
N MET A 67 2.44 -9.61 -2.51
CA MET A 67 3.26 -8.42 -2.37
C MET A 67 4.42 -8.70 -1.43
N ILE A 68 5.62 -8.26 -1.79
CA ILE A 68 6.84 -8.40 -0.98
C ILE A 68 7.43 -7.01 -0.80
N LYS A 69 7.56 -6.56 0.45
CA LYS A 69 8.18 -5.29 0.82
C LYS A 69 9.45 -5.57 1.61
N GLN A 70 10.59 -5.07 1.15
CA GLN A 70 11.88 -5.25 1.79
C GLN A 70 12.44 -3.93 2.27
N PHE A 71 13.02 -3.93 3.47
CA PHE A 71 13.54 -2.73 4.12
C PHE A 71 14.97 -2.95 4.64
N ASP A 72 15.75 -1.88 4.69
CA ASP A 72 17.00 -1.88 5.45
C ASP A 72 16.74 -1.86 6.97
N ILE A 73 17.79 -1.97 7.77
CA ILE A 73 17.69 -1.99 9.24
C ILE A 73 17.10 -0.69 9.83
N GLN A 74 17.16 0.42 9.09
CA GLN A 74 16.61 1.71 9.49
C GLN A 74 15.12 1.83 9.11
N GLY A 75 14.62 0.98 8.22
CA GLY A 75 13.26 1.02 7.71
C GLY A 75 13.09 1.75 6.39
N ASN A 76 14.18 2.08 5.69
CA ASN A 76 14.10 2.58 4.31
C ASN A 76 13.73 1.41 3.40
N ALA A 77 12.79 1.62 2.48
CA ALA A 77 12.42 0.59 1.51
C ALA A 77 13.59 0.36 0.56
N LEU A 78 13.86 -0.91 0.25
CA LEU A 78 14.85 -1.35 -0.71
C LEU A 78 14.17 -1.80 -2.01
N LYS A 79 13.11 -2.60 -1.85
CA LYS A 79 12.38 -3.23 -2.93
C LYS A 79 10.92 -3.42 -2.53
N ILE A 80 10.03 -3.15 -3.46
CA ILE A 80 8.62 -3.59 -3.38
C ILE A 80 8.32 -4.35 -4.66
N GLN A 81 7.69 -5.51 -4.52
CA GLN A 81 7.30 -6.35 -5.64
C GLN A 81 5.86 -6.79 -5.47
N ASP A 82 5.05 -6.61 -6.50
CA ASP A 82 3.67 -7.07 -6.52
C ASP A 82 3.45 -8.02 -7.70
N GLN A 83 2.62 -9.02 -7.47
CA GLN A 83 2.21 -9.99 -8.48
C GLN A 83 0.71 -10.22 -8.36
N TRP A 84 0.00 -10.15 -9.48
CA TRP A 84 -1.44 -10.36 -9.54
C TRP A 84 -1.80 -11.30 -10.66
N ASP A 85 -2.70 -12.23 -10.37
CA ASP A 85 -3.41 -13.05 -11.34
C ASP A 85 -4.86 -12.59 -11.38
N MET A 86 -5.21 -11.82 -12.41
CA MET A 86 -6.56 -11.27 -12.59
C MET A 86 -7.44 -12.16 -13.49
N GLY A 87 -7.08 -13.44 -13.64
CA GLY A 87 -7.80 -14.40 -14.47
C GLY A 87 -7.80 -13.99 -15.94
N GLU A 88 -8.97 -13.80 -16.53
CA GLU A 88 -9.12 -13.42 -17.95
C GLU A 88 -8.47 -12.06 -18.29
N LEU A 89 -8.34 -11.17 -17.30
CA LEU A 89 -7.65 -9.89 -17.47
C LEU A 89 -6.12 -10.04 -17.54
N GLY A 90 -5.59 -11.23 -17.26
CA GLY A 90 -4.18 -11.58 -17.34
C GLY A 90 -3.41 -11.38 -16.05
N LYS A 91 -2.10 -11.58 -16.13
CA LYS A 91 -1.18 -11.41 -15.00
C LYS A 91 -0.48 -10.07 -15.05
N SER A 92 -0.21 -9.50 -13.90
CA SER A 92 0.65 -8.33 -13.77
C SER A 92 1.74 -8.57 -12.74
N GLU A 93 2.92 -8.04 -13.00
CA GLU A 93 4.03 -8.01 -12.08
C GLU A 93 4.65 -6.62 -12.06
N SER A 94 4.91 -6.09 -10.88
CA SER A 94 5.63 -4.83 -10.69
C SER A 94 6.82 -5.05 -9.78
N LEU A 95 7.89 -4.29 -10.04
CA LEU A 95 9.08 -4.25 -9.23
C LEU A 95 9.54 -2.81 -9.08
N SER A 96 9.40 -2.27 -7.88
CA SER A 96 9.95 -0.99 -7.45
C SER A 96 11.30 -1.21 -6.75
N ILE A 97 12.36 -0.57 -7.25
CA ILE A 97 13.70 -0.60 -6.65
C ILE A 97 14.01 0.81 -6.14
N TYR A 98 14.19 0.94 -4.84
CA TYR A 98 14.37 2.22 -4.17
C TYR A 98 15.85 2.56 -4.00
N SER A 99 16.14 3.87 -4.05
CA SER A 99 17.46 4.41 -3.77
C SER A 99 17.36 5.71 -2.97
N GLY A 100 18.41 6.02 -2.21
CA GLY A 100 18.41 7.12 -1.25
C GLY A 100 17.85 6.71 0.12
N LYS A 101 17.71 7.70 1.01
CA LYS A 101 17.30 7.50 2.41
C LYS A 101 16.50 8.70 2.92
N GLY A 102 15.65 8.48 3.92
CA GLY A 102 14.88 9.56 4.54
C GLY A 102 13.99 10.23 3.50
N ARG A 103 14.09 11.56 3.33
CA ARG A 103 13.27 12.27 2.32
C ARG A 103 13.90 12.34 0.93
N ALA A 104 15.19 12.05 0.81
CA ALA A 104 15.90 12.05 -0.46
C ALA A 104 15.77 10.67 -1.13
N ILE A 105 14.53 10.26 -1.46
CA ILE A 105 14.24 8.96 -2.07
C ILE A 105 13.87 9.13 -3.55
N SER A 106 14.33 8.18 -4.34
CA SER A 106 13.84 7.92 -5.69
C SER A 106 13.64 6.42 -5.88
N PHE A 107 12.90 6.03 -6.90
CA PHE A 107 12.75 4.62 -7.24
C PHE A 107 12.56 4.41 -8.72
N LYS A 108 12.87 3.19 -9.13
CA LYS A 108 12.68 2.70 -10.48
C LYS A 108 11.63 1.60 -10.47
N ASP A 109 10.58 1.77 -11.25
CA ASP A 109 9.56 0.75 -11.46
C ASP A 109 9.80 0.00 -12.76
N ILE A 110 9.68 -1.31 -12.68
CA ILE A 110 9.63 -2.22 -13.81
C ILE A 110 8.27 -2.89 -13.76
N VAL A 111 7.44 -2.66 -14.76
CA VAL A 111 6.07 -3.18 -14.83
C VAL A 111 5.93 -4.11 -16.02
N HIS A 112 5.38 -5.30 -15.78
CA HIS A 112 5.04 -6.29 -16.78
C HIS A 112 3.55 -6.57 -16.71
N PHE A 113 2.85 -6.47 -17.84
CA PHE A 113 1.42 -6.74 -17.92
C PHE A 113 1.17 -7.68 -19.09
N LYS A 114 0.52 -8.82 -18.83
CA LYS A 114 0.31 -9.89 -19.81
C LYS A 114 1.64 -10.34 -20.45
N GLU A 115 1.65 -10.54 -21.77
CA GLU A 115 2.83 -10.91 -22.55
C GLU A 115 3.51 -9.68 -23.20
N GLU A 116 3.16 -8.47 -22.75
CA GLU A 116 3.75 -7.24 -23.28
C GLU A 116 5.19 -7.03 -22.78
N ALA A 117 5.98 -6.27 -23.51
CA ALA A 117 7.32 -5.91 -23.07
C ALA A 117 7.26 -5.12 -21.75
N ALA A 118 8.22 -5.38 -20.86
CA ALA A 118 8.31 -4.66 -19.60
C ALA A 118 8.52 -3.16 -19.86
N THR A 119 7.81 -2.32 -19.12
CA THR A 119 7.98 -0.88 -19.12
C THR A 119 8.80 -0.48 -17.90
N GLU A 120 9.81 0.36 -18.11
CA GLU A 120 10.64 0.91 -17.03
C GLU A 120 10.37 2.41 -16.88
N LEU A 121 10.13 2.85 -15.64
CA LEU A 121 9.87 4.24 -15.30
C LEU A 121 10.68 4.64 -14.06
N ASN A 122 11.25 5.83 -14.08
CA ASN A 122 12.00 6.37 -12.96
C ASN A 122 11.19 7.47 -12.29
N TYR A 123 11.19 7.47 -10.96
CA TYR A 123 10.39 8.37 -10.14
C TYR A 123 11.21 9.01 -9.03
N LYS A 124 10.83 10.23 -8.66
CA LYS A 124 11.42 10.95 -7.53
C LYS A 124 10.33 11.43 -6.58
N TYR A 125 10.69 11.50 -5.30
CA TYR A 125 9.88 12.12 -4.27
C TYR A 125 10.24 13.61 -4.21
N ASP A 126 9.22 14.48 -4.24
CA ASP A 126 9.36 15.92 -4.07
C ASP A 126 8.53 16.37 -2.87
N TRP A 127 9.21 16.66 -1.76
CA TRP A 127 8.58 16.94 -0.47
C TRP A 127 8.22 18.43 -0.36
N SER A 128 6.94 18.73 -0.18
CA SER A 128 6.50 20.10 0.08
C SER A 128 6.60 20.46 1.56
N ASP A 129 6.41 19.49 2.45
CA ASP A 129 6.65 19.65 3.89
C ASP A 129 6.95 18.30 4.57
N ASN A 130 6.65 18.14 5.85
CA ASN A 130 6.92 16.90 6.57
C ASN A 130 5.94 15.76 6.24
N CYS A 131 4.71 16.10 5.87
CA CYS A 131 3.60 15.16 5.70
C CYS A 131 3.07 15.15 4.27
N HIS A 132 3.60 15.97 3.38
CA HIS A 132 3.14 16.07 2.00
C HIS A 132 4.30 15.96 1.03
N TYR A 133 4.13 15.10 0.02
CA TYR A 133 5.07 14.97 -1.08
C TYR A 133 4.37 14.55 -2.37
N THR A 134 5.05 14.78 -3.49
CA THR A 134 4.61 14.34 -4.82
C THR A 134 5.59 13.31 -5.36
N ILE A 135 5.07 12.23 -5.94
CA ILE A 135 5.83 11.29 -6.76
C ILE A 135 5.60 11.69 -8.21
N ALA A 136 6.69 12.04 -8.89
CA ALA A 136 6.69 12.41 -10.29
C ALA A 136 7.69 11.56 -11.06
N ALA A 137 7.32 11.13 -12.26
CA ALA A 137 8.27 10.50 -13.16
C ALA A 137 9.37 11.50 -13.53
N THR A 138 10.61 11.03 -13.66
CA THR A 138 11.70 11.86 -14.20
C THR A 138 11.58 12.06 -15.71
N ASP A 139 10.88 11.16 -16.38
CA ASP A 139 10.56 11.22 -17.80
C ASP A 139 9.30 12.07 -18.04
N LYS A 140 9.00 12.44 -19.30
CA LYS A 140 7.83 13.28 -19.67
C LYS A 140 6.48 12.54 -19.53
N SER A 141 6.21 11.98 -18.35
CA SER A 141 4.91 11.45 -17.99
C SER A 141 4.02 12.58 -17.45
N PRO A 142 2.75 12.69 -17.89
CA PRO A 142 1.81 13.64 -17.31
C PRO A 142 1.28 13.18 -15.94
N TYR A 143 1.59 11.96 -15.52
CA TYR A 143 1.05 11.38 -14.29
C TYR A 143 1.80 11.85 -13.05
N LEU A 144 1.05 12.25 -12.03
CA LEU A 144 1.55 12.67 -10.73
C LEU A 144 0.76 11.99 -9.61
N THR A 145 1.46 11.57 -8.56
CA THR A 145 0.83 11.02 -7.35
C THR A 145 1.14 11.93 -6.18
N PHE A 146 0.13 12.52 -5.57
CA PHE A 146 0.26 13.35 -4.38
C PHE A 146 -0.05 12.49 -3.16
N ILE A 147 0.85 12.51 -2.19
CA ILE A 147 0.75 11.73 -0.97
C ILE A 147 0.62 12.67 0.22
N THR A 148 -0.35 12.37 1.09
CA THR A 148 -0.46 12.95 2.42
C THR A 148 -0.27 11.86 3.47
N LEU A 149 0.55 12.19 4.46
CA LEU A 149 0.79 11.39 5.65
C LEU A 149 0.13 12.05 6.86
N ASP A 150 -0.21 11.26 7.87
CA ASP A 150 -0.61 11.79 9.18
C ASP A 150 0.62 12.21 10.02
N LYS A 151 0.35 12.67 11.25
CA LYS A 151 1.38 13.11 12.21
C LYS A 151 2.38 12.02 12.62
N ASP A 152 2.02 10.76 12.42
CA ASP A 152 2.84 9.58 12.73
C ASP A 152 3.44 9.00 11.43
N TYR A 153 3.44 9.78 10.35
CA TYR A 153 3.92 9.46 8.99
C TYR A 153 3.21 8.29 8.31
N ARG A 154 1.97 8.00 8.68
CA ARG A 154 1.16 6.91 8.09
C ARG A 154 0.38 7.47 6.90
N LEU A 155 0.21 6.68 5.84
CA LEU A 155 -0.53 7.15 4.66
C LEU A 155 -1.97 7.52 5.01
N SER A 156 -2.38 8.76 4.75
CA SER A 156 -3.75 9.24 5.01
C SER A 156 -4.51 9.57 3.73
N LYS A 157 -3.80 9.98 2.67
CA LYS A 157 -4.42 10.29 1.38
C LYS A 157 -3.48 10.06 0.21
N ILE A 158 -4.05 9.57 -0.90
CA ILE A 158 -3.44 9.56 -2.22
C ILE A 158 -4.32 10.35 -3.18
N VAL A 159 -3.73 11.20 -4.01
CA VAL A 159 -4.40 11.78 -5.19
C VAL A 159 -3.58 11.46 -6.43
N PHE A 160 -4.18 10.72 -7.36
CA PHE A 160 -3.59 10.43 -8.65
C PHE A 160 -4.12 11.40 -9.71
N LYS A 161 -3.22 12.05 -10.44
CA LYS A 161 -3.55 13.01 -11.50
C LYS A 161 -2.92 12.63 -12.83
N ASN A 162 -3.61 13.00 -13.90
CA ASN A 162 -3.09 13.04 -15.27
C ASN A 162 -3.10 14.50 -15.76
N GLY A 163 -1.94 15.15 -15.79
CA GLY A 163 -1.85 16.59 -15.96
C GLY A 163 -2.60 17.33 -14.84
N ASN A 164 -3.60 18.13 -15.21
CA ASN A 164 -4.41 18.90 -14.26
C ASN A 164 -5.66 18.15 -13.77
N GLU A 165 -5.98 17.00 -14.34
CA GLU A 165 -7.19 16.25 -14.03
C GLU A 165 -6.92 15.25 -12.90
N ILE A 166 -7.74 15.31 -11.85
CA ILE A 166 -7.77 14.27 -10.82
C ILE A 166 -8.45 13.05 -11.42
N GLN A 167 -7.78 11.91 -11.34
CA GLN A 167 -8.30 10.62 -11.79
C GLN A 167 -8.85 9.84 -10.60
N VAL A 168 -8.07 9.76 -9.52
CA VAL A 168 -8.45 9.00 -8.32
C VAL A 168 -8.04 9.75 -7.07
N THR A 169 -8.87 9.68 -6.03
CA THR A 169 -8.51 10.03 -4.66
C THR A 169 -8.78 8.84 -3.73
N GLN A 170 -7.80 8.47 -2.91
CA GLN A 170 -7.96 7.49 -1.85
C GLN A 170 -7.75 8.17 -0.51
N GLU A 171 -8.63 7.94 0.45
CA GLU A 171 -8.54 8.49 1.81
C GLU A 171 -8.66 7.36 2.84
N PHE A 172 -7.79 7.38 3.85
CA PHE A 172 -7.63 6.29 4.81
C PHE A 172 -7.94 6.78 6.24
N GLU A 173 -8.92 6.14 6.88
CA GLU A 173 -9.25 6.32 8.29
C GLU A 173 -8.80 5.08 9.08
N ARG A 174 -8.10 5.27 10.20
CA ARG A 174 -7.64 4.17 11.07
C ARG A 174 -8.34 4.21 12.41
N ILE A 175 -8.91 3.09 12.81
CA ILE A 175 -9.55 2.90 14.13
C ILE A 175 -8.67 2.00 14.97
N TYR A 176 -8.39 2.44 16.20
CA TYR A 176 -7.51 1.73 17.13
C TYR A 176 -8.31 1.13 18.29
N LYS A 177 -7.91 -0.06 18.71
CA LYS A 177 -8.35 -0.72 19.94
C LYS A 177 -7.13 -1.23 20.68
N GLU A 178 -7.01 -0.90 21.98
CA GLU A 178 -5.87 -1.31 22.81
C GLU A 178 -4.51 -0.95 22.17
N ASN A 179 -4.42 0.26 21.61
CA ASN A 179 -3.26 0.81 20.89
C ASN A 179 -2.85 0.06 19.62
N LYS A 180 -3.58 -0.99 19.21
CA LYS A 180 -3.42 -1.68 17.93
C LYS A 180 -4.48 -1.18 16.98
N VAL A 181 -4.12 -0.98 15.71
CA VAL A 181 -5.12 -0.66 14.70
C VAL A 181 -5.97 -1.89 14.44
N TRP A 182 -7.26 -1.71 14.61
CA TRP A 182 -8.27 -2.74 14.52
C TRP A 182 -8.95 -2.72 13.16
N GLU A 183 -9.12 -1.53 12.58
CA GLU A 183 -9.81 -1.34 11.31
C GLU A 183 -9.19 -0.20 10.49
N ILE A 184 -9.09 -0.39 9.18
CA ILE A 184 -8.87 0.67 8.19
C ILE A 184 -10.15 0.82 7.37
N LYS A 185 -10.59 2.06 7.18
CA LYS A 185 -11.57 2.41 6.17
C LYS A 185 -10.90 3.16 5.06
N GLU A 186 -11.10 2.70 3.84
CA GLU A 186 -10.64 3.36 2.64
C GLU A 186 -11.84 3.89 1.86
N THR A 187 -11.78 5.17 1.48
CA THR A 187 -12.71 5.79 0.55
C THR A 187 -11.99 6.06 -0.76
N ILE A 188 -12.45 5.42 -1.84
CA ILE A 188 -11.91 5.57 -3.18
C ILE A 188 -12.90 6.39 -3.99
N THR A 189 -12.48 7.57 -4.45
CA THR A 189 -13.22 8.39 -5.38
C THR A 189 -12.56 8.33 -6.75
N ASP A 190 -13.25 7.77 -7.72
CA ASP A 190 -12.82 7.65 -9.10
C ASP A 190 -13.54 8.70 -9.97
N TYR A 191 -12.81 9.32 -10.88
CA TYR A 191 -13.25 10.39 -11.77
C TYR A 191 -13.04 9.95 -13.22
N ASN A 192 -13.95 9.11 -13.73
CA ASN A 192 -13.90 8.58 -15.09
C ASN A 192 -14.89 9.32 -15.99
N ASP A 193 -14.40 9.89 -17.10
CA ASP A 193 -15.23 10.51 -18.16
C ASP A 193 -16.28 11.53 -17.66
N GLY A 194 -15.96 12.25 -16.58
CA GLY A 194 -16.85 13.26 -15.97
C GLY A 194 -17.84 12.70 -14.94
N GLU A 195 -17.89 11.38 -14.76
CA GLU A 195 -18.63 10.72 -13.69
C GLU A 195 -17.76 10.55 -12.44
N LYS A 196 -18.41 10.65 -11.28
CA LYS A 196 -17.79 10.43 -9.97
C LYS A 196 -18.34 9.15 -9.36
N THR A 197 -17.49 8.17 -9.13
CA THR A 197 -17.82 6.94 -8.40
C THR A 197 -17.14 6.95 -7.04
N ILE A 198 -17.89 6.61 -5.97
CA ILE A 198 -17.34 6.48 -4.62
C ILE A 198 -17.49 5.02 -4.19
N THR A 199 -16.36 4.39 -3.89
CA THR A 199 -16.27 3.02 -3.37
C THR A 199 -15.70 3.06 -1.96
N TYR A 200 -16.23 2.22 -1.08
CA TYR A 200 -15.71 2.04 0.27
C TYR A 200 -15.12 0.65 0.41
N GLN A 201 -13.94 0.56 1.01
CA GLN A 201 -13.33 -0.70 1.41
C GLN A 201 -13.01 -0.66 2.90
N ILE A 202 -13.27 -1.78 3.58
CA ILE A 202 -13.03 -1.92 5.01
C ILE A 202 -12.09 -3.08 5.23
N GLN A 203 -11.01 -2.86 5.99
CA GLN A 203 -10.09 -3.90 6.40
C GLN A 203 -10.15 -4.07 7.92
N VAL A 204 -10.46 -5.27 8.40
CA VAL A 204 -10.57 -5.59 9.84
C VAL A 204 -9.50 -6.60 10.24
N VAL A 205 -8.64 -6.22 11.19
CA VAL A 205 -7.55 -7.08 11.64
C VAL A 205 -8.07 -8.18 12.55
N GLN A 206 -7.68 -9.42 12.25
CA GLN A 206 -8.06 -10.61 13.01
C GLN A 206 -6.94 -11.14 13.89
N LYS A 207 -5.69 -11.03 13.42
CA LYS A 207 -4.51 -11.53 14.13
C LYS A 207 -3.34 -10.57 13.98
N TYR A 208 -2.48 -10.57 14.99
CA TYR A 208 -1.25 -9.79 15.05
C TYR A 208 -0.08 -10.72 15.37
N ASP A 209 1.13 -10.30 15.03
CA ASP A 209 2.35 -10.91 15.55
C ASP A 209 2.78 -10.29 16.90
N GLN A 210 3.95 -10.70 17.37
CA GLN A 210 4.53 -10.23 18.64
C GLN A 210 4.86 -8.74 18.69
N TYR A 211 5.06 -8.08 17.53
CA TYR A 211 5.35 -6.65 17.43
C TYR A 211 4.07 -5.83 17.23
N GLY A 212 2.92 -6.49 17.10
CA GLY A 212 1.64 -5.84 16.85
C GLY A 212 1.36 -5.57 15.37
N ASN A 213 2.12 -6.16 14.46
CA ASN A 213 1.85 -6.07 13.02
C ASN A 213 0.74 -7.08 12.64
N PRO A 214 -0.27 -6.69 11.85
CA PRO A 214 -1.34 -7.59 11.43
C PRO A 214 -0.84 -8.73 10.55
N THR A 215 -1.23 -9.96 10.89
CA THR A 215 -0.88 -11.18 10.16
C THR A 215 -2.06 -11.80 9.43
N VAL A 216 -3.29 -11.50 9.87
CA VAL A 216 -4.53 -11.87 9.17
C VAL A 216 -5.48 -10.69 9.18
N VAL A 217 -5.92 -10.27 8.00
CA VAL A 217 -6.83 -9.13 7.80
C VAL A 217 -7.96 -9.56 6.88
N TYR A 218 -9.18 -9.18 7.23
CA TYR A 218 -10.37 -9.42 6.44
C TYR A 218 -10.77 -8.15 5.71
N SER A 219 -10.88 -8.22 4.39
CA SER A 219 -11.28 -7.08 3.55
C SER A 219 -12.72 -7.24 3.10
N TYR A 220 -13.46 -6.14 3.15
CA TYR A 220 -14.86 -6.05 2.79
C TYR A 220 -15.07 -4.91 1.79
N ASN A 221 -15.98 -5.15 0.85
CA ASN A 221 -16.53 -4.10 0.01
C ASN A 221 -17.76 -3.49 0.71
N GLY A 222 -17.81 -2.16 0.72
CA GLY A 222 -18.87 -1.40 1.39
C GLY A 222 -18.67 -1.22 2.90
N LEU A 223 -19.40 -0.26 3.46
CA LEU A 223 -19.28 0.15 4.87
C LEU A 223 -19.96 -0.83 5.85
N ASP A 224 -20.90 -1.64 5.38
CA ASP A 224 -21.72 -2.54 6.22
C ASP A 224 -21.03 -3.86 6.57
N LYS A 225 -19.85 -4.12 5.99
CA LYS A 225 -19.05 -5.34 6.16
C LYS A 225 -19.80 -6.63 5.81
N GLN A 226 -20.78 -6.55 4.91
CA GLN A 226 -21.54 -7.72 4.47
C GLN A 226 -20.88 -8.44 3.29
N GLN A 227 -20.18 -7.69 2.43
CA GLN A 227 -19.55 -8.24 1.22
C GLN A 227 -18.07 -8.53 1.48
N PHE A 228 -17.79 -9.73 1.96
CA PHE A 228 -16.43 -10.19 2.19
C PHE A 228 -15.71 -10.41 0.85
N GLU A 229 -14.59 -9.74 0.65
CA GLU A 229 -13.88 -9.74 -0.64
C GLU A 229 -12.67 -10.67 -0.61
N ASN A 230 -11.76 -10.45 0.33
CA ASN A 230 -10.50 -11.17 0.41
C ASN A 230 -9.96 -11.25 1.85
N VAL A 231 -9.07 -12.22 2.06
CA VAL A 231 -8.26 -12.35 3.28
C VAL A 231 -6.81 -12.05 2.92
N LEU A 232 -6.18 -11.20 3.72
CA LEU A 232 -4.75 -10.89 3.63
C LEU A 232 -4.01 -11.70 4.68
N PHE A 233 -3.07 -12.52 4.25
CA PHE A 233 -2.12 -13.20 5.12
C PHE A 233 -0.76 -12.53 4.98
N THR A 234 -0.22 -12.01 6.08
CA THR A 234 1.10 -11.37 6.05
C THR A 234 2.10 -12.10 6.95
N GLU A 235 3.26 -12.38 6.36
CA GLU A 235 4.42 -12.95 7.04
C GLU A 235 5.51 -11.88 7.16
N TYR A 236 6.09 -11.76 8.35
CA TYR A 236 7.14 -10.78 8.63
C TYR A 236 8.45 -11.48 8.98
N GLN A 237 9.53 -10.99 8.39
CA GLN A 237 10.89 -11.28 8.84
C GLN A 237 11.47 -10.02 9.47
N TYR A 238 12.21 -10.20 10.57
CA TYR A 238 12.82 -9.12 11.33
C TYR A 238 14.33 -9.25 11.30
N TYR A 239 15.04 -8.13 11.41
CA TYR A 239 16.46 -8.18 11.77
C TYR A 239 16.59 -8.71 13.19
N GLU A 240 17.48 -9.70 13.38
CA GLU A 240 17.89 -10.13 14.72
C GLU A 240 18.53 -8.95 15.45
N LYS A 241 18.26 -8.84 16.76
CA LYS A 241 18.86 -7.82 17.61
C LYS A 241 20.24 -8.23 18.07
#